data_AF-A0A3D3J0G9-F1
#
_entry.id   AF-A0A3D3J0G9-F1
#
_cell.length_a   1.000
_cell.length_b   1.000
_cell.length_c   1.000
_cell.angle_alpha   90.00
_cell.angle_beta   90.00
_cell.angle_gamma   90.00
#
_symmetry.space_group_name_H-M   'P 1'
#
loop_
_entity.id
_entity.type
_entity.pdbx_description
1 polymer ?
#
loop_
_entity_poly.entity_id
_entity_poly.type
_entity_poly.pdbx_seq_one_letter_code
_entity_poly.pdbx_strand_id
1 'polypeptide(L)'
;MNLLKLMIGGIICVIWFLIIHTIKMFRMYLVLLEHRVDFKKFIFAYLRTTLVNLIIPFKLGEIYRMFVYSRMTGNAGTGIAGTLVDRFFDTAALVLILIPLHVLYPDKISGVSVFLAVFVILTVFVYLIFMPAYGYLNKYIIMNRESRNSMAVLRFLEVIRSAYDYVKRLVSGRYAIIILMSFAAWVLEGGLLFVIAWITGIDYNAGVFSDYITSIMSTVSNALQVKYTVFSIVVIAICTLATGIYLYAGRNKKSIRSEKVER
;
A
#
# COMPACT_ATOMS: atom_id res chain seq x y z
N MET A 1 -4.40 36.24 -2.95
CA MET A 1 -3.53 35.06 -2.75
C MET A 1 -2.21 35.33 -3.43
N ASN A 2 -1.09 35.42 -2.69
CA ASN A 2 0.19 35.87 -3.26
C ASN A 2 0.73 34.84 -4.27
N LEU A 3 1.05 35.28 -5.49
CA LEU A 3 1.59 34.43 -6.56
C LEU A 3 2.84 33.65 -6.08
N LEU A 4 3.69 34.30 -5.29
CA LEU A 4 4.88 33.72 -4.67
C LEU A 4 4.54 32.55 -3.73
N LYS A 5 3.48 32.68 -2.92
CA LYS A 5 3.01 31.64 -2.00
C LYS A 5 2.57 30.39 -2.76
N LEU A 6 1.89 30.59 -3.90
CA LEU A 6 1.41 29.50 -4.75
C LEU A 6 2.56 28.79 -5.48
N MET A 7 3.56 29.53 -5.98
CA MET A 7 4.73 28.96 -6.64
C MET A 7 5.61 28.17 -5.67
N ILE A 8 5.99 28.77 -4.53
CA ILE A 8 6.84 28.11 -3.53
C ILE A 8 6.13 26.90 -2.92
N GLY A 9 4.87 27.07 -2.51
CA GLY A 9 4.08 25.98 -1.97
C GLY A 9 3.88 24.85 -2.97
N GLY A 10 3.64 25.17 -4.25
CA GLY A 10 3.50 24.18 -5.31
C GLY A 10 4.76 23.32 -5.50
N ILE A 11 5.94 23.94 -5.53
CA ILE A 11 7.22 23.23 -5.63
C ILE A 11 7.43 22.29 -4.43
N ILE A 12 7.17 22.79 -3.22
CA ILE A 12 7.27 22.00 -1.99
C ILE A 12 6.33 20.78 -2.06
N CYS A 13 5.08 20.99 -2.50
CA CYS A 13 4.11 19.91 -2.68
C CYS A 13 4.63 18.82 -3.63
N VAL A 14 5.19 19.19 -4.78
CA VAL A 14 5.71 18.21 -5.75
C VAL A 14 6.88 17.43 -5.15
N ILE A 15 7.84 18.11 -4.53
CA ILE A 15 9.00 17.45 -3.92
C ILE A 15 8.57 16.46 -2.84
N TRP A 16 7.72 16.90 -1.91
CA TRP A 16 7.21 16.05 -0.83
C TRP A 16 6.42 14.86 -1.36
N PHE A 17 5.55 15.09 -2.35
CA PHE A 17 4.78 14.04 -2.99
C PHE A 17 5.67 12.97 -3.64
N LEU A 18 6.73 13.39 -4.34
CA LEU A 18 7.69 12.45 -4.92
C LEU A 18 8.43 11.66 -3.84
N ILE A 19 8.81 12.28 -2.72
CA ILE A 19 9.45 11.60 -1.59
C ILE A 19 8.50 10.55 -0.97
N ILE A 20 7.24 10.93 -0.71
CA ILE A 20 6.21 10.04 -0.16
C ILE A 20 6.04 8.81 -1.07
N HIS A 21 5.85 9.04 -2.37
CA HIS A 21 5.67 7.94 -3.31
C HIS A 21 6.92 7.09 -3.48
N THR A 22 8.11 7.67 -3.37
CA THR A 22 9.38 6.93 -3.36
C THR A 22 9.44 6.00 -2.15
N ILE A 23 9.07 6.46 -0.96
CA ILE A 23 9.01 5.64 0.25
C ILE A 23 7.98 4.51 0.10
N LYS A 24 6.76 4.83 -0.35
CA LYS A 24 5.69 3.83 -0.58
C LYS A 24 6.10 2.79 -1.63
N MET A 25 6.79 3.22 -2.68
CA MET A 25 7.34 2.34 -3.71
C MET A 25 8.42 1.42 -3.15
N PHE A 26 9.41 1.94 -2.41
CA PHE A 26 10.47 1.14 -1.81
C PHE A 26 9.92 0.14 -0.79
N ARG A 27 8.90 0.54 -0.01
CA ARG A 27 8.22 -0.37 0.90
C ARG A 27 7.66 -1.60 0.17
N MET A 28 6.94 -1.39 -0.93
CA MET A 28 6.44 -2.50 -1.74
C MET A 28 7.59 -3.28 -2.41
N TYR A 29 8.68 -2.61 -2.82
CA TYR A 29 9.85 -3.29 -3.39
C TYR A 29 10.49 -4.27 -2.41
N LEU A 30 10.56 -3.92 -1.12
CA LEU A 30 11.11 -4.77 -0.06
C LEU A 30 10.28 -6.04 0.16
N VAL A 31 8.95 -5.93 0.03
CA VAL A 31 8.05 -7.08 0.07
C VAL A 31 8.33 -8.02 -1.11
N LEU A 32 8.69 -7.48 -2.28
CA LEU A 32 8.98 -8.24 -3.50
C LEU A 32 10.46 -8.62 -3.69
N LEU A 33 11.34 -8.29 -2.74
CA LEU A 33 12.79 -8.34 -2.93
C LEU A 33 13.32 -9.73 -3.34
N GLU A 34 12.72 -10.80 -2.81
CA GLU A 34 13.13 -12.18 -3.09
C GLU A 34 12.88 -12.62 -4.53
N HIS A 35 11.95 -11.95 -5.22
CA HIS A 35 11.57 -12.28 -6.59
C HIS A 35 12.43 -11.56 -7.64
N ARG A 36 13.50 -10.87 -7.22
CA ARG A 36 14.54 -10.26 -8.10
C ARG A 36 13.98 -9.49 -9.29
N VAL A 37 12.92 -8.72 -9.05
CA VAL A 37 12.25 -7.94 -10.10
C VAL A 37 13.18 -6.81 -10.57
N ASP A 38 13.26 -6.63 -11.89
CA ASP A 38 13.94 -5.48 -12.51
C ASP A 38 13.36 -4.17 -11.99
N PHE A 39 14.21 -3.33 -11.40
CA PHE A 39 13.80 -2.11 -10.72
C PHE A 39 13.11 -1.11 -11.66
N LYS A 40 13.52 -1.02 -12.93
CA LYS A 40 12.90 -0.10 -13.90
C LYS A 40 11.48 -0.55 -14.26
N LYS A 41 11.29 -1.85 -14.48
CA LYS A 41 9.95 -2.43 -14.69
C LYS A 41 9.08 -2.26 -13.44
N PHE A 42 9.67 -2.40 -12.26
CA PHE A 42 8.96 -2.20 -11.00
C PHE A 42 8.46 -0.75 -10.82
N ILE A 43 9.29 0.25 -11.09
CA ILE A 43 8.89 1.67 -11.04
C ILE A 43 7.67 1.91 -11.95
N PHE A 44 7.74 1.46 -13.20
CA PHE A 44 6.63 1.64 -14.13
C PHE A 44 5.36 0.91 -13.67
N ALA A 45 5.50 -0.31 -13.15
CA ALA A 45 4.38 -1.06 -12.59
C ALA A 45 3.75 -0.36 -11.36
N TYR A 46 4.58 0.20 -10.47
CA TYR A 46 4.13 0.97 -9.31
C TYR A 46 3.36 2.22 -9.73
N LEU A 47 3.91 3.03 -10.64
CA LEU A 47 3.26 4.26 -11.11
C LEU A 47 1.93 3.95 -11.81
N ARG A 48 1.91 2.95 -12.70
CA ARG A 48 0.70 2.50 -13.40
C ARG A 48 -0.39 2.03 -12.44
N THR A 49 -0.04 1.21 -11.45
CA THR A 49 -1.01 0.69 -10.48
C THR A 49 -1.52 1.78 -9.54
N THR A 50 -0.65 2.72 -9.15
CA THR A 50 -1.03 3.90 -8.37
C THR A 50 -1.99 4.79 -9.13
N LEU A 51 -1.74 5.06 -10.42
CA LEU A 51 -2.62 5.85 -11.27
C LEU A 51 -4.02 5.23 -11.36
N VAL A 52 -4.09 3.91 -11.62
CA VAL A 52 -5.36 3.19 -11.69
C VAL A 52 -6.08 3.23 -10.33
N ASN A 53 -5.37 3.12 -9.23
CA ASN A 53 -5.95 3.20 -7.89
C ASN A 53 -6.48 4.60 -7.53
N LEU A 54 -5.91 5.66 -8.10
CA LEU A 54 -6.40 7.03 -7.90
C LEU A 54 -7.63 7.34 -8.79
N ILE A 55 -7.72 6.72 -9.97
CA ILE A 55 -8.82 6.97 -10.92
C ILE A 55 -10.04 6.10 -10.63
N ILE A 56 -9.83 4.81 -10.31
CA ILE A 56 -10.91 3.84 -10.20
C ILE A 56 -11.38 3.73 -8.74
N PRO A 57 -12.65 4.08 -8.44
CA PRO A 57 -13.21 3.94 -7.10
C PRO A 57 -13.42 2.46 -6.70
N PHE A 58 -13.85 2.22 -5.46
CA PHE A 58 -14.24 0.88 -4.93
C PHE A 58 -13.12 -0.16 -4.83
N LYS A 59 -11.87 0.26 -4.59
CA LYS A 59 -10.71 -0.64 -4.38
C LYS A 59 -10.36 -1.56 -5.56
N LEU A 60 -10.96 -1.36 -6.74
CA LEU A 60 -10.60 -2.12 -7.95
C LEU A 60 -9.12 -1.92 -8.36
N GLY A 61 -8.55 -0.75 -8.03
CA GLY A 61 -7.12 -0.49 -8.20
C GLY A 61 -6.21 -1.45 -7.42
N GLU A 62 -6.66 -1.94 -6.27
CA GLU A 62 -5.91 -2.92 -5.46
C GLU A 62 -5.90 -4.30 -6.14
N ILE A 63 -7.04 -4.73 -6.71
CA ILE A 63 -7.12 -5.98 -7.49
C ILE A 63 -6.22 -5.88 -8.72
N TYR A 64 -6.25 -4.73 -9.40
CA TYR A 64 -5.36 -4.47 -10.53
C TYR A 64 -3.88 -4.56 -10.12
N ARG A 65 -3.52 -4.01 -8.96
CA ARG A 65 -2.16 -4.12 -8.41
C ARG A 65 -1.76 -5.57 -8.13
N MET A 66 -2.63 -6.37 -7.52
CA MET A 66 -2.39 -7.80 -7.32
C MET A 66 -2.13 -8.52 -8.64
N PHE A 67 -2.92 -8.24 -9.67
CA PHE A 67 -2.75 -8.84 -10.99
C PHE A 67 -1.41 -8.46 -11.64
N VAL A 68 -1.05 -7.16 -11.62
CA VAL A 68 0.21 -6.67 -12.20
C VAL A 68 1.41 -7.29 -11.51
N TYR A 69 1.42 -7.33 -10.17
CA TYR A 69 2.53 -7.92 -9.42
C TYR A 69 2.59 -9.43 -9.53
N SER A 70 1.45 -10.12 -9.61
CA SER A 70 1.41 -11.56 -9.92
C SER A 70 2.07 -11.86 -11.26
N ARG A 71 1.73 -11.08 -12.30
CA ARG A 71 2.30 -11.24 -13.64
C ARG A 71 3.79 -10.88 -13.70
N MET A 72 4.20 -9.86 -12.95
CA MET A 72 5.59 -9.38 -12.92
C MET A 72 6.53 -10.35 -12.19
N THR A 73 6.03 -11.03 -11.15
CA THR A 73 6.81 -11.98 -10.34
C THR A 73 6.65 -13.43 -10.81
N GLY A 74 5.69 -13.70 -11.70
CA GLY A 74 5.34 -15.05 -12.16
C GLY A 74 4.64 -15.90 -11.09
N ASN A 75 4.24 -15.31 -9.97
CA ASN A 75 3.65 -16.02 -8.83
C ASN A 75 2.44 -15.24 -8.29
N ALA A 76 1.26 -15.86 -8.37
CA ALA A 76 0.01 -15.27 -7.91
C ALA A 76 -0.01 -15.03 -6.39
N GLY A 77 0.60 -15.94 -5.62
CA GLY A 77 0.78 -15.79 -4.18
C GLY A 77 1.55 -14.53 -3.84
N THR A 78 2.64 -14.23 -4.56
CA THR A 78 3.42 -13.00 -4.35
C THR A 78 2.58 -11.75 -4.59
N GLY A 79 1.83 -11.70 -5.69
CA GLY A 79 1.04 -10.52 -6.03
C GLY A 79 -0.10 -10.28 -5.05
N ILE A 80 -0.80 -11.33 -4.61
CA ILE A 80 -1.91 -11.24 -3.65
C ILE A 80 -1.37 -10.97 -2.25
N ALA A 81 -0.55 -11.88 -1.70
CA ALA A 81 -0.06 -11.80 -0.34
C ALA A 81 0.83 -10.57 -0.14
N GLY A 82 1.69 -10.24 -1.11
CA GLY A 82 2.54 -9.05 -1.03
C GLY A 82 1.73 -7.76 -1.00
N THR A 83 0.66 -7.67 -1.81
CA THR A 83 -0.26 -6.52 -1.78
C THR A 83 -0.99 -6.41 -0.44
N LEU A 84 -1.49 -7.53 0.11
CA LEU A 84 -2.17 -7.56 1.40
C LEU A 84 -1.24 -7.18 2.56
N VAL A 85 0.00 -7.69 2.54
CA VAL A 85 1.05 -7.34 3.51
C VAL A 85 1.35 -5.85 3.46
N ASP A 86 1.54 -5.26 2.28
CA ASP A 86 1.75 -3.82 2.14
C ASP A 86 0.58 -3.02 2.72
N ARG A 87 -0.66 -3.41 2.43
CA ARG A 87 -1.87 -2.76 3.00
C ARG A 87 -1.96 -2.90 4.51
N PHE A 88 -1.57 -4.05 5.06
CA PHE A 88 -1.57 -4.26 6.50
C PHE A 88 -0.59 -3.31 7.20
N PHE A 89 0.66 -3.21 6.74
CA PHE A 89 1.65 -2.31 7.34
C PHE A 89 1.30 -0.83 7.14
N ASP A 90 0.67 -0.47 6.01
CA ASP A 90 0.18 0.88 5.76
C ASP A 90 -0.92 1.28 6.77
N THR A 91 -1.89 0.37 6.97
CA THR A 91 -3.01 0.56 7.91
C THR A 91 -2.55 0.52 9.36
N ALA A 92 -1.63 -0.37 9.72
CA ALA A 92 -1.09 -0.47 11.07
C ALA A 92 -0.37 0.82 11.48
N ALA A 93 0.46 1.39 10.60
CA ALA A 93 1.11 2.67 10.87
C ALA A 93 0.10 3.82 11.00
N LEU A 94 -0.93 3.86 10.14
CA LEU A 94 -2.01 4.84 10.26
C LEU A 94 -2.69 4.75 11.62
N VAL A 95 -3.12 3.55 12.04
CA VAL A 95 -3.78 3.33 13.33
C VAL A 95 -2.89 3.78 14.48
N LEU A 96 -1.59 3.47 14.45
CA LEU A 96 -0.65 3.88 15.48
C LEU A 96 -0.46 5.40 15.56
N ILE A 97 -0.55 6.12 14.43
CA ILE A 97 -0.56 7.60 14.40
C ILE A 97 -1.88 8.16 14.93
N LEU A 98 -3.00 7.49 14.66
CA LEU A 98 -4.33 7.94 15.08
C LEU A 98 -4.59 7.75 16.59
N ILE A 99 -3.99 6.77 17.25
CA ILE A 99 -4.16 6.54 18.69
C ILE A 99 -3.85 7.80 19.53
N PRO A 100 -2.65 8.41 19.47
CA PRO A 100 -2.37 9.61 20.26
C PRO A 100 -3.24 10.79 19.84
N LEU A 101 -3.62 10.89 18.56
CA LEU A 101 -4.52 11.92 18.08
C LEU A 101 -5.91 11.84 18.75
N HIS A 102 -6.46 10.63 18.86
CA HIS A 102 -7.75 10.42 19.53
C HIS A 102 -7.70 10.58 21.04
N VAL A 103 -6.55 10.31 21.68
CA VAL A 103 -6.36 10.60 23.10
C VAL A 103 -6.39 12.11 23.37
N LEU A 104 -5.79 12.90 22.48
CA LEU A 104 -5.76 14.37 22.58
C LEU A 104 -7.06 15.03 22.13
N TYR A 105 -7.78 14.43 21.18
CA TYR A 105 -9.02 14.95 20.61
C TYR A 105 -10.11 13.85 20.57
N PRO A 106 -10.72 13.49 21.72
CA PRO A 106 -11.70 12.41 21.79
C PRO A 106 -12.94 12.63 20.92
N ASP A 107 -13.37 13.90 20.77
CA ASP A 107 -14.53 14.29 19.96
C ASP A 107 -14.34 14.03 18.45
N LYS A 108 -13.14 13.63 18.03
CA LYS A 108 -12.77 13.37 16.63
C LYS A 108 -12.63 11.89 16.30
N ILE A 109 -13.05 11.00 17.21
CA ILE A 109 -13.10 9.56 16.95
C ILE A 109 -14.23 9.29 15.95
N SER A 110 -13.87 8.85 14.74
CA SER A 110 -14.82 8.39 13.74
C SER A 110 -14.98 6.87 13.76
N GLY A 111 -16.14 6.37 13.31
CA GLY A 111 -16.38 4.93 13.16
C GLY A 111 -15.37 4.24 12.24
N VAL A 112 -14.84 4.97 11.25
CA VAL A 112 -13.77 4.48 10.35
C VAL A 112 -12.49 4.19 11.12
N SER A 113 -12.06 5.12 11.97
CA SER A 113 -10.87 4.96 12.80
C SER A 113 -10.97 3.75 13.73
N VAL A 114 -12.13 3.57 14.37
CA VAL A 114 -12.40 2.41 15.24
C VAL A 114 -12.39 1.11 14.43
N PHE A 115 -13.04 1.09 13.27
CA PHE A 115 -13.03 -0.07 12.38
C PHE A 115 -11.61 -0.47 11.97
N LEU A 116 -10.76 0.48 11.59
CA LEU A 116 -9.37 0.20 11.22
C LEU A 116 -8.56 -0.34 12.40
N ALA A 117 -8.74 0.22 13.59
CA ALA A 117 -8.08 -0.26 14.79
C ALA A 117 -8.48 -1.71 15.13
N VAL A 118 -9.79 -2.00 15.14
CA VAL A 118 -10.31 -3.36 15.35
C VAL A 118 -9.80 -4.31 14.27
N PHE A 119 -9.79 -3.90 13.02
CA PHE A 119 -9.28 -4.72 11.90
C PHE A 119 -7.80 -5.08 12.09
N VAL A 120 -6.94 -4.12 12.47
CA VAL A 120 -5.52 -4.36 12.72
C VAL A 120 -5.33 -5.28 13.92
N ILE A 121 -6.03 -5.03 15.04
CA ILE A 121 -5.97 -5.85 16.26
C ILE A 121 -6.38 -7.29 15.94
N LEU A 122 -7.50 -7.48 15.24
CA LEU A 122 -8.00 -8.79 14.85
C LEU A 122 -7.02 -9.51 13.91
N THR A 123 -6.42 -8.80 12.95
CA THR A 123 -5.42 -9.37 12.04
C THR A 123 -4.18 -9.85 12.80
N VAL A 124 -3.67 -9.05 13.74
CA VAL A 124 -2.52 -9.42 14.59
C VAL A 124 -2.88 -10.61 15.49
N PHE A 125 -4.05 -10.58 16.11
CA PHE A 125 -4.54 -11.66 16.98
C PHE A 125 -4.64 -12.99 16.22
N VAL A 126 -5.28 -12.97 15.04
CA VAL A 126 -5.37 -14.15 14.15
C VAL A 126 -3.98 -14.63 13.76
N TYR A 127 -3.06 -13.72 13.38
CA TYR A 127 -1.70 -14.08 13.01
C TYR A 127 -0.93 -14.79 14.14
N LEU A 128 -1.06 -14.30 15.39
CA LEU A 128 -0.37 -14.87 16.54
C LEU A 128 -0.93 -16.23 16.96
N ILE A 129 -2.26 -16.40 16.93
CA ILE A 129 -2.94 -17.62 17.38
C ILE A 129 -2.96 -18.71 16.30
N PHE A 130 -2.75 -18.34 15.03
CA PHE A 130 -2.86 -19.27 13.91
C PHE A 130 -2.00 -20.52 14.08
N MET A 131 -0.72 -20.38 14.43
CA MET A 131 0.19 -21.53 14.53
C MET A 131 -0.16 -22.48 15.69
N PRO A 132 -0.41 -21.99 16.93
CA PRO A 132 -0.95 -22.84 18.00
C PRO A 132 -2.28 -23.51 17.66
N ALA A 133 -3.22 -22.76 17.08
CA ALA A 133 -4.54 -23.27 16.72
C ALA A 133 -4.47 -24.35 15.62
N TYR A 134 -3.63 -24.15 14.60
CA TYR A 134 -3.35 -25.16 13.57
C TYR A 134 -2.79 -26.44 14.21
N GLY A 135 -1.80 -26.33 15.09
CA GLY A 135 -1.17 -27.50 15.73
C GLY A 135 -2.16 -28.32 16.56
N TYR A 136 -3.00 -27.64 17.35
CA TYR A 136 -4.05 -28.29 18.14
C TYR A 136 -5.10 -28.95 17.25
N LEU A 137 -5.64 -28.23 16.27
CA LEU A 137 -6.73 -28.71 15.43
C LEU A 137 -6.28 -29.87 14.52
N ASN A 138 -5.08 -29.79 13.96
CA ASN A 138 -4.49 -30.87 13.16
C ASN A 138 -4.34 -32.15 13.99
N LYS A 139 -3.77 -32.06 15.20
CA LYS A 139 -3.62 -33.20 16.12
C LYS A 139 -4.98 -33.79 16.51
N TYR A 140 -5.95 -32.94 16.86
CA TYR A 140 -7.28 -33.37 17.27
C TYR A 140 -8.02 -34.12 16.16
N ILE A 141 -7.97 -33.62 14.91
CA ILE A 141 -8.66 -34.26 13.79
C ILE A 141 -8.04 -35.63 13.47
N ILE A 142 -6.71 -35.73 13.46
CA ILE A 142 -5.99 -36.99 13.20
C ILE A 142 -6.32 -38.04 14.26
N MET A 143 -6.38 -37.66 15.54
CA MET A 143 -6.60 -38.61 16.64
C MET A 143 -8.05 -39.07 16.78
N ASN A 144 -9.03 -38.22 16.43
CA ASN A 144 -10.42 -38.44 16.84
C ASN A 144 -11.42 -38.65 15.69
N ARG A 145 -11.00 -38.55 14.42
CA ARG A 145 -11.94 -38.58 13.28
C ARG A 145 -11.40 -39.30 12.04
N GLU A 146 -12.00 -40.44 11.71
CA GLU A 146 -11.77 -41.18 10.46
C GLU A 146 -12.92 -40.98 9.48
N SER A 147 -13.11 -39.75 8.99
CA SER A 147 -14.15 -39.47 7.99
C SER A 147 -13.61 -38.73 6.77
N ARG A 148 -14.25 -38.91 5.62
CA ARG A 148 -13.91 -38.21 4.37
C ARG A 148 -13.94 -36.68 4.54
N ASN A 149 -14.83 -36.18 5.39
CA ASN A 149 -14.92 -34.76 5.73
C ASN A 149 -13.71 -34.27 6.54
N SER A 150 -13.17 -35.13 7.41
CA SER A 150 -11.98 -34.82 8.22
C SER A 150 -10.74 -34.65 7.34
N MET A 151 -10.59 -35.51 6.33
CA MET A 151 -9.53 -35.36 5.32
C MET A 151 -9.65 -34.07 4.50
N ALA A 152 -10.88 -33.62 4.19
CA ALA A 152 -11.09 -32.35 3.50
C ALA A 152 -10.68 -31.15 4.38
N VAL A 153 -11.01 -31.17 5.67
CA VAL A 153 -10.60 -30.13 6.62
C VAL A 153 -9.08 -30.11 6.78
N LEU A 154 -8.41 -31.26 6.90
CA LEU A 154 -6.95 -31.33 6.98
C LEU A 154 -6.27 -30.73 5.75
N ARG A 155 -6.75 -31.05 4.55
CA ARG A 155 -6.24 -30.44 3.30
C ARG A 155 -6.42 -28.93 3.28
N PHE A 156 -7.57 -28.44 3.74
CA PHE A 156 -7.84 -27.01 3.83
C PHE A 156 -6.90 -26.32 4.84
N LEU A 157 -6.69 -26.92 6.02
CA LEU A 157 -5.75 -26.40 7.03
C LEU A 157 -4.32 -26.33 6.48
N GLU A 158 -3.90 -27.31 5.68
CA GLU A 158 -2.58 -27.30 5.05
C GLU A 158 -2.43 -26.18 4.00
N VAL A 159 -3.48 -25.89 3.24
CA VAL A 159 -3.50 -24.73 2.32
C VAL A 159 -3.36 -23.42 3.09
N ILE A 160 -4.08 -23.25 4.20
CA ILE A 160 -3.97 -22.03 5.01
C ILE A 160 -2.58 -21.94 5.66
N ARG A 161 -2.03 -23.06 6.16
CA ARG A 161 -0.68 -23.09 6.72
C ARG A 161 0.36 -22.68 5.68
N SER A 162 0.26 -23.22 4.46
CA SER A 162 1.14 -22.84 3.36
C SER A 162 1.06 -21.34 3.05
N ALA A 163 -0.15 -20.77 3.05
CA ALA A 163 -0.34 -19.33 2.89
C ALA A 163 0.25 -18.51 4.05
N TYR A 164 0.11 -18.97 5.30
CA TYR A 164 0.71 -18.34 6.47
C TYR A 164 2.24 -18.34 6.39
N ASP A 165 2.84 -19.49 6.10
CA ASP A 165 4.30 -19.61 5.95
C ASP A 165 4.81 -18.76 4.79
N TYR A 166 4.03 -18.63 3.72
CA TYR A 166 4.32 -17.76 2.61
C TYR A 166 4.35 -16.28 3.01
N VAL A 167 3.31 -15.79 3.71
CA VAL A 167 3.27 -14.42 4.26
C VAL A 167 4.42 -14.18 5.22
N LYS A 168 4.69 -15.13 6.13
CA LYS A 168 5.78 -15.04 7.11
C LYS A 168 7.14 -14.88 6.41
N ARG A 169 7.40 -15.64 5.34
CA ARG A 169 8.63 -15.48 4.54
C ARG A 169 8.74 -14.11 3.89
N LEU A 170 7.65 -13.58 3.31
CA LEU A 170 7.65 -12.26 2.68
C LEU A 170 8.07 -11.12 3.63
N VAL A 171 7.73 -11.23 4.91
CA VAL A 171 7.99 -10.17 5.92
C VAL A 171 9.21 -10.43 6.81
N SER A 172 9.69 -11.68 6.87
CA SER A 172 10.76 -12.09 7.77
C SER A 172 12.03 -11.26 7.53
N GLY A 173 12.60 -10.70 8.61
CA GLY A 173 13.78 -9.84 8.55
C GLY A 173 13.57 -8.44 7.96
N ARG A 174 12.37 -8.10 7.47
CA ARG A 174 12.08 -6.80 6.83
C ARG A 174 10.93 -6.03 7.50
N TYR A 175 10.17 -6.66 8.39
CA TYR A 175 9.02 -6.02 9.04
C TYR A 175 9.34 -4.66 9.69
N ALA A 176 10.50 -4.52 10.34
CA ALA A 176 10.92 -3.29 11.01
C ALA A 176 11.12 -2.12 10.03
N ILE A 177 11.75 -2.38 8.88
CA ILE A 177 11.98 -1.33 7.89
C ILE A 177 10.68 -1.00 7.13
N ILE A 178 9.82 -2.00 6.90
CA ILE A 178 8.52 -1.81 6.25
C ILE A 178 7.62 -0.92 7.11
N ILE A 179 7.52 -1.19 8.43
CA ILE A 179 6.71 -0.36 9.33
C ILE A 179 7.30 1.06 9.46
N LEU A 180 8.62 1.20 9.55
CA LEU A 180 9.28 2.51 9.60
C LEU A 180 8.97 3.34 8.34
N MET A 181 9.04 2.73 7.15
CA MET A 181 8.67 3.38 5.90
C MET A 181 7.18 3.77 5.89
N SER A 182 6.29 2.94 6.43
CA SER A 182 4.87 3.30 6.56
C SER A 182 4.64 4.51 7.47
N PHE A 183 5.33 4.58 8.61
CA PHE A 183 5.27 5.74 9.50
C PHE A 183 5.79 6.99 8.80
N ALA A 184 6.95 6.91 8.17
CA ALA A 184 7.55 8.03 7.45
C ALA A 184 6.61 8.53 6.34
N ALA A 185 5.99 7.63 5.58
CA ALA A 185 5.02 7.99 4.54
C ALA A 185 3.82 8.76 5.11
N TRP A 186 3.23 8.30 6.22
CA TRP A 186 2.07 8.98 6.82
C TRP A 186 2.42 10.33 7.44
N VAL A 187 3.55 10.44 8.13
CA VAL A 187 4.01 11.72 8.70
C VAL A 187 4.25 12.75 7.60
N LEU A 188 4.89 12.35 6.50
CA LEU A 188 5.11 13.20 5.34
C LEU A 188 3.78 13.54 4.63
N GLU A 189 2.83 12.60 4.53
CA GLU A 189 1.49 12.89 3.99
C GLU A 189 0.75 13.91 4.86
N GLY A 190 0.81 13.79 6.19
CA GLY A 190 0.26 14.78 7.11
C GLY A 190 0.82 16.17 6.86
N GLY A 191 2.15 16.31 6.72
CA GLY A 191 2.74 17.61 6.43
C GLY A 191 2.50 18.09 4.98
N LEU A 192 2.35 17.21 4.00
CA LEU A 192 1.92 17.59 2.64
C LEU A 192 0.50 18.17 2.65
N LEU A 193 -0.41 17.55 3.43
CA LEU A 193 -1.76 18.07 3.63
C LEU A 193 -1.74 19.45 4.30
N PHE A 194 -0.85 19.66 5.28
CA PHE A 194 -0.64 20.97 5.89
C PHE A 194 -0.19 22.02 4.86
N VAL A 195 0.74 21.69 3.95
CA VAL A 195 1.17 22.63 2.90
C VAL A 195 0.04 22.93 1.92
N ILE A 196 -0.75 21.93 1.51
CA ILE A 196 -1.93 22.15 0.64
C ILE A 196 -2.97 23.03 1.34
N ALA A 197 -3.23 22.79 2.62
CA ALA A 197 -4.14 23.61 3.43
C ALA A 197 -3.62 25.06 3.53
N TRP A 198 -2.33 25.25 3.77
CA TRP A 198 -1.69 26.56 3.82
C TRP A 198 -1.80 27.34 2.51
N ILE A 199 -1.57 26.69 1.36
CA ILE A 199 -1.70 27.33 0.03
C ILE A 199 -3.16 27.72 -0.21
N THR A 200 -4.10 26.87 0.19
CA THR A 200 -5.52 27.04 -0.12
C THR A 200 -6.30 27.85 0.92
N GLY A 201 -5.66 28.25 2.02
CA GLY A 201 -6.27 29.03 3.09
C GLY A 201 -7.23 28.23 3.99
N ILE A 202 -7.04 26.91 4.09
CA ILE A 202 -7.81 26.05 4.99
C ILE A 202 -7.07 25.99 6.34
N ASP A 203 -7.78 26.22 7.44
CA ASP A 203 -7.22 26.07 8.78
C ASP A 203 -6.97 24.59 9.09
N TYR A 204 -5.70 24.20 9.08
CA TYR A 204 -5.29 22.82 9.31
C TYR A 204 -5.15 22.55 10.81
N ASN A 205 -5.92 21.58 11.31
CA ASN A 205 -5.82 21.07 12.66
C ASN A 205 -5.94 19.54 12.69
N ALA A 206 -5.75 18.96 13.88
CA ALA A 206 -5.92 17.52 14.12
C ALA A 206 -7.29 16.96 13.67
N GLY A 207 -8.35 17.75 13.82
CA GLY A 207 -9.70 17.41 13.36
C GLY A 207 -9.77 17.29 11.84
N VAL A 208 -9.20 18.23 11.10
CA VAL A 208 -9.15 18.21 9.63
C VAL A 208 -8.39 16.99 9.10
N PHE A 209 -7.33 16.55 9.81
CA PHE A 209 -6.65 15.30 9.48
C PHE A 209 -7.56 14.07 9.70
N SER A 210 -8.28 14.00 10.82
CA SER A 210 -9.25 12.92 11.08
C SER A 210 -10.39 12.90 10.05
N ASP A 211 -10.88 14.08 9.67
CA ASP A 211 -11.92 14.24 8.64
C ASP A 211 -11.39 13.81 7.26
N TYR A 212 -10.13 14.10 6.95
CA TYR A 212 -9.47 13.60 5.75
C TYR A 212 -9.41 12.06 5.72
N ILE A 213 -8.97 11.41 6.80
CA ILE A 213 -8.94 9.94 6.88
C ILE A 213 -10.34 9.35 6.69
N THR A 214 -11.34 9.95 7.33
CA THR A 214 -12.74 9.53 7.20
C THR A 214 -13.24 9.71 5.76
N SER A 215 -12.86 10.78 5.07
CA SER A 215 -13.25 11.04 3.68
C SER A 215 -12.61 10.10 2.65
N ILE A 216 -11.41 9.56 2.92
CA ILE A 216 -10.78 8.55 2.05
C ILE A 216 -11.57 7.24 2.07
N MET A 217 -12.16 6.90 3.22
CA MET A 217 -12.79 5.61 3.48
C MET A 217 -14.31 5.64 3.41
N SER A 218 -14.91 6.84 3.36
CA SER A 218 -16.35 7.05 3.22
C SER A 218 -16.67 7.64 1.84
N THR A 219 -17.97 7.73 1.53
CA THR A 219 -18.46 8.39 0.31
C THR A 219 -18.49 9.92 0.43
N VAL A 220 -18.23 10.45 1.64
CA VAL A 220 -18.28 11.89 1.91
C VAL A 220 -16.96 12.51 1.49
N SER A 221 -17.00 13.33 0.45
CA SER A 221 -15.81 14.03 -0.02
C SER A 221 -15.51 15.27 0.82
N ASN A 222 -14.23 15.50 1.12
CA ASN A 222 -13.74 16.73 1.76
C ASN A 222 -13.00 17.57 0.70
N ALA A 223 -13.13 18.90 0.75
CA ALA A 223 -12.40 19.82 -0.12
C ALA A 223 -10.89 19.57 -0.12
N LEU A 224 -10.29 19.24 1.03
CA LEU A 224 -8.86 18.91 1.13
C LEU A 224 -8.52 17.60 0.41
N GLN A 225 -9.37 16.58 0.57
CA GLN A 225 -9.22 15.28 -0.09
C GLN A 225 -9.33 15.41 -1.61
N VAL A 226 -10.33 16.14 -2.12
CA VAL A 226 -10.48 16.36 -3.57
C VAL A 226 -9.25 17.03 -4.16
N LYS A 227 -8.74 18.09 -3.51
CA LYS A 227 -7.54 18.81 -3.95
C LYS A 227 -6.30 17.90 -3.94
N TYR A 228 -6.13 17.10 -2.89
CA TYR A 228 -5.05 16.12 -2.79
C TYR A 228 -5.13 15.07 -3.91
N THR A 229 -6.31 14.50 -4.16
CA THR A 229 -6.52 13.45 -5.17
C THR A 229 -6.25 13.99 -6.58
N VAL A 230 -6.77 15.17 -6.93
CA VAL A 230 -6.53 15.79 -8.25
C VAL A 230 -5.05 16.07 -8.46
N PHE A 231 -4.38 16.65 -7.47
CA PHE A 231 -2.93 16.89 -7.51
C PHE A 231 -2.16 15.58 -7.71
N SER A 232 -2.53 14.53 -6.96
CA SER A 232 -1.91 13.21 -7.04
C SER A 232 -2.06 12.58 -8.42
N ILE A 233 -3.26 12.66 -9.02
CA ILE A 233 -3.53 12.13 -10.36
C ILE A 233 -2.63 12.82 -11.39
N VAL A 234 -2.54 14.16 -11.36
CA VAL A 234 -1.74 14.92 -12.33
C VAL A 234 -0.25 14.53 -12.24
N VAL A 235 0.33 14.53 -11.04
CA VAL A 235 1.75 14.23 -10.86
C VAL A 235 2.06 12.78 -11.24
N ILE A 236 1.25 11.82 -10.79
CA ILE A 236 1.46 10.40 -11.12
C ILE A 236 1.24 10.13 -12.61
N ALA A 237 0.28 10.78 -13.26
CA ALA A 237 0.08 10.65 -14.71
C ALA A 237 1.32 11.11 -15.49
N ILE A 238 1.88 12.27 -15.15
CA ILE A 238 3.11 12.79 -15.76
C ILE A 238 4.27 11.81 -15.56
N CYS A 239 4.48 11.32 -14.34
CA CYS A 239 5.53 10.34 -14.04
C CYS A 239 5.33 9.02 -14.81
N THR A 240 4.10 8.55 -14.93
CA THR A 240 3.75 7.31 -15.65
C THR A 240 4.04 7.44 -17.15
N LEU A 241 3.69 8.59 -17.75
CA LEU A 241 3.99 8.87 -19.17
C LEU A 241 5.49 8.97 -19.41
N ALA A 242 6.21 9.72 -18.58
CA ALA A 242 7.66 9.89 -18.70
C ALA A 242 8.40 8.55 -18.62
N THR A 243 8.04 7.71 -17.66
CA THR A 243 8.65 6.37 -17.50
C THR A 243 8.27 5.42 -18.64
N GLY A 244 7.03 5.49 -19.14
CA GLY A 244 6.58 4.73 -20.31
C GLY A 244 7.37 5.07 -21.58
N ILE A 245 7.56 6.36 -21.86
CA ILE A 245 8.36 6.85 -23.00
C ILE A 245 9.81 6.37 -22.88
N TYR A 246 10.42 6.51 -21.70
CA TYR A 246 11.80 6.07 -21.45
C TYR A 246 11.98 4.56 -21.72
N LEU A 247 11.03 3.72 -21.26
CA LEU A 247 11.07 2.28 -21.50
C LEU A 247 10.87 1.92 -22.97
N TYR A 248 9.99 2.63 -23.68
CA TYR A 248 9.77 2.42 -25.11
C TYR A 248 11.01 2.78 -25.94
N ALA A 249 11.61 3.94 -25.67
CA ALA A 249 12.86 4.37 -26.33
C ALA A 249 14.03 3.39 -26.06
N GLY A 250 14.11 2.83 -24.85
CA GLY A 250 15.11 1.82 -24.49
C GLY A 250 14.96 0.48 -25.22
N ARG A 251 13.72 0.07 -25.55
CA ARG A 251 13.45 -1.16 -26.33
C ARG A 251 13.88 -1.01 -27.79
N ASN A 252 13.55 0.12 -28.42
CA ASN A 252 13.97 0.38 -29.81
C ASN A 252 15.50 0.39 -29.96
N LYS A 253 16.24 0.98 -29.00
CA LYS A 253 17.71 0.96 -29.03
C LYS A 253 18.32 -0.45 -28.93
N LYS A 254 17.70 -1.37 -28.18
CA LYS A 254 18.17 -2.78 -28.09
C LYS A 254 17.90 -3.54 -29.39
N SER A 255 16.73 -3.34 -30.00
CA SER A 255 16.35 -3.97 -31.28
C SER A 255 17.32 -3.59 -32.42
N ILE A 256 17.65 -2.30 -32.52
CA ILE A 256 18.58 -1.79 -33.56
C ILE A 256 20.01 -2.32 -33.35
N ARG A 257 20.41 -2.59 -32.09
CA ARG A 257 21.76 -3.08 -31.78
C ARG A 257 21.93 -4.58 -32.04
N SER A 258 20.89 -5.40 -31.82
CA SER A 258 20.94 -6.82 -32.21
C SER A 258 21.03 -7.01 -33.72
N GLU A 259 20.32 -6.19 -34.49
CA GLU A 259 20.31 -6.25 -35.96
C GLU A 259 21.64 -5.83 -36.61
N LYS A 260 22.48 -5.08 -35.87
CA LYS A 260 23.84 -4.70 -36.29
C LYS A 260 24.93 -5.71 -35.89
N VAL A 261 24.65 -6.63 -34.98
CA VAL A 261 25.61 -7.68 -34.55
C VAL A 261 25.46 -8.95 -35.38
N GLU A 262 24.31 -9.14 -36.02
CA GLU A 262 24.03 -10.25 -36.95
C GLU A 262 24.43 -9.96 -38.41
N ARG A 263 24.96 -8.76 -38.72
CA ARG A 263 25.58 -8.41 -40.01
C ARG A 263 27.08 -8.30 -39.85
#